data_AF-A0A1I6WWT1-F1
#
_entry.id   AF-A0A1I6WWT1-F1
#
_cell.length_a   1.000
_cell.length_b   1.000
_cell.length_c   1.000
_cell.angle_alpha   90.00
_cell.angle_beta   90.00
_cell.angle_gamma   90.00
#
_symmetry.space_group_name_H-M   'P 1'
#
loop_
_entity.id
_entity.type
_entity.pdbx_description
1 polymer ?
#
loop_
_entity_poly.entity_id
_entity_poly.type
_entity_poly.pdbx_seq_one_letter_code
_entity_poly.pdbx_strand_id
1 'polypeptide(L)' 'MGADHVDFYAHMIPHHKGAVAMARVALKHASDPATRAMAQKIIADQVTEISNMEAWLARHGK' A
#
# COMPACT_ATOMS: atom_id res chain seq x y z
N MET A 1 -20.65 12.99 -1.05
CA MET A 1 -20.03 11.66 -1.10
C MET A 1 -18.78 11.73 -1.99
N GLY A 2 -17.87 12.67 -1.71
CA GLY A 2 -16.72 12.95 -2.59
C GLY A 2 -15.47 13.37 -1.79
N ALA A 3 -15.66 14.19 -0.75
CA ALA A 3 -14.58 14.58 0.17
C ALA A 3 -14.09 13.42 1.06
N ASP A 4 -15.00 12.52 1.45
CA ASP A 4 -14.72 11.29 2.21
C ASP A 4 -13.72 10.36 1.51
N HIS A 5 -13.84 10.22 0.18
CA HIS A 5 -12.90 9.40 -0.60
C HIS A 5 -11.53 10.05 -0.80
N VAL A 6 -11.48 11.38 -0.93
CA VAL A 6 -10.21 12.13 -1.06
C VAL A 6 -9.39 11.97 0.23
N ASP A 7 -10.01 12.23 1.39
CA ASP A 7 -9.33 12.11 2.68
C ASP A 7 -8.89 10.67 2.95
N PHE A 8 -9.74 9.69 2.61
CA PHE A 8 -9.40 8.28 2.77
C PHE A 8 -8.15 7.89 1.96
N TYR A 9 -8.09 8.22 0.66
CA TYR A 9 -6.92 7.87 -0.17
C TYR A 9 -5.67 8.67 0.20
N ALA A 10 -5.80 9.94 0.59
CA ALA A 10 -4.68 10.73 1.07
C ALA A 10 -4.02 10.11 2.31
N HIS A 11 -4.79 9.48 3.20
CA HIS A 11 -4.28 8.74 4.36
C HIS A 11 -3.83 7.31 4.04
N MET A 12 -4.49 6.62 3.13
CA MET A 12 -4.16 5.23 2.81
C MET A 12 -2.86 5.08 2.01
N ILE A 13 -2.50 6.06 1.19
CA ILE A 13 -1.22 6.05 0.47
C ILE A 13 -0.01 5.94 1.44
N PRO A 14 0.18 6.83 2.43
CA PRO A 14 1.29 6.71 3.37
C PRO A 14 1.19 5.45 4.26
N HIS A 15 -0.02 5.03 4.64
CA HIS A 15 -0.22 3.76 5.34
C HIS A 15 0.32 2.56 4.54
N HIS A 16 0.00 2.49 3.25
CA HIS A 16 0.47 1.41 2.36
C HIS A 16 1.98 1.50 2.12
N LYS A 17 2.53 2.70 1.95
CA LYS A 17 3.99 2.90 1.85
C LYS A 17 4.72 2.36 3.09
N GLY A 18 4.15 2.57 4.28
CA GLY A 18 4.66 1.99 5.53
C GLY A 18 4.63 0.47 5.56
N ALA A 19 3.50 -0.14 5.18
CA ALA A 19 3.37 -1.60 5.12
C ALA A 19 4.27 -2.25 4.06
N VAL A 20 4.47 -1.62 2.89
CA VAL A 20 5.47 -2.06 1.90
C VAL A 20 6.88 -2.01 2.46
N ALA A 21 7.24 -0.95 3.18
CA ALA A 21 8.56 -0.85 3.81
C ALA A 21 8.78 -1.98 4.84
N MET A 22 7.78 -2.24 5.69
CA MET A 22 7.84 -3.34 6.66
C MET A 22 7.88 -4.73 6.01
N ALA A 23 7.14 -4.94 4.94
CA ALA A 23 7.20 -6.19 4.18
C ALA A 23 8.58 -6.42 3.56
N ARG A 24 9.27 -5.37 3.09
CA ARG A 24 10.67 -5.48 2.62
C ARG A 24 11.63 -5.85 3.75
N VAL A 25 11.43 -5.30 4.95
CA VAL A 25 12.18 -5.69 6.15
C VAL A 25 11.92 -7.17 6.46
N ALA A 26 10.66 -7.61 6.45
CA ALA A 26 10.30 -9.01 6.67
C ALA A 26 10.99 -9.94 5.66
N LEU A 27 11.07 -9.60 4.38
CA LEU A 27 11.79 -10.41 3.39
C LEU A 27 13.29 -10.55 3.64
N LYS A 28 13.90 -9.57 4.31
CA LYS A 28 15.32 -9.61 4.68
C LYS A 28 15.59 -10.50 5.89
N HIS A 29 14.63 -10.61 6.81
CA HIS A 29 14.85 -11.21 8.13
C HIS A 29 14.04 -12.48 8.41
N ALA A 30 12.91 -12.69 7.72
CA ALA A 30 12.07 -13.85 7.93
C ALA A 30 12.65 -15.10 7.24
N SER A 31 12.77 -16.16 8.02
CA SER A 31 13.12 -17.52 7.59
C SER A 31 11.89 -18.38 7.30
N ASP A 32 10.75 -18.10 7.92
CA ASP A 32 9.49 -18.82 7.70
C ASP A 32 8.93 -18.56 6.29
N PRO A 33 8.70 -19.61 5.47
CA PRO A 33 8.19 -19.47 4.11
C PRO A 33 6.83 -18.77 4.02
N ALA A 34 5.93 -19.01 4.99
CA ALA A 34 4.60 -18.41 4.97
C ALA A 34 4.67 -16.89 5.20
N THR A 35 5.53 -16.45 6.12
CA THR A 35 5.81 -15.04 6.38
C THR A 35 6.42 -14.35 5.15
N ARG A 36 7.35 -15.02 4.45
CA ARG A 36 7.95 -14.50 3.22
C ARG A 36 6.93 -14.36 2.09
N ALA A 37 6.06 -15.38 1.92
CA ALA A 37 4.99 -15.34 0.93
C ALA A 37 3.99 -14.21 1.22
N MET A 38 3.63 -14.01 2.49
CA MET A 38 2.77 -12.91 2.91
C MET A 38 3.42 -11.54 2.61
N ALA A 39 4.71 -11.38 2.92
CA ALA A 39 5.43 -10.14 2.63
C ALA A 39 5.51 -9.85 1.13
N GLN A 40 5.74 -10.86 0.29
CA GLN A 40 5.69 -10.71 -1.17
C GLN A 40 4.30 -10.26 -1.64
N LYS A 41 3.24 -10.88 -1.13
CA LYS A 41 1.86 -10.53 -1.45
C LYS A 41 1.52 -9.09 -1.06
N ILE A 42 1.88 -8.68 0.16
CA ILE A 42 1.70 -7.30 0.63
C ILE A 42 2.40 -6.30 -0.30
N ILE A 43 3.63 -6.57 -0.71
CA ILE A 43 4.35 -5.68 -1.62
C ILE A 43 3.64 -5.58 -2.98
N ALA A 44 3.25 -6.70 -3.57
CA ALA A 44 2.60 -6.73 -4.88
C ALA A 44 1.26 -5.99 -4.88
N ASP A 45 0.41 -6.28 -3.90
CA ASP A 45 -0.92 -5.71 -3.79
C ASP A 45 -0.84 -4.21 -3.47
N GLN A 46 -0.09 -3.84 -2.44
CA GLN A 46 -0.11 -2.46 -1.96
C GLN A 46 0.63 -1.48 -2.87
N VAL A 47 1.62 -1.92 -3.64
CA VAL A 47 2.20 -1.09 -4.71
C VAL A 47 1.16 -0.80 -5.80
N THR A 48 0.34 -1.80 -6.15
CA THR A 48 -0.74 -1.63 -7.12
C THR A 48 -1.82 -0.70 -6.58
N GLU A 49 -2.23 -0.87 -5.32
CA GLU A 49 -3.22 -0.02 -4.66
C GLU A 49 -2.76 1.43 -4.52
N ILE A 50 -1.48 1.68 -4.18
CA ILE A 50 -0.90 3.03 -4.17
C ILE A 50 -1.07 3.69 -5.54
N SER A 51 -0.68 2.99 -6.61
CA SER A 51 -0.81 3.51 -7.99
C SER A 51 -2.26 3.84 -8.34
N ASN A 52 -3.20 2.97 -7.95
CA ASN A 52 -4.63 3.18 -8.18
C ASN A 52 -5.17 4.40 -7.42
N MET A 53 -4.78 4.57 -6.16
CA MET A 53 -5.18 5.71 -5.32
C MET A 53 -4.58 7.02 -5.84
N GLU A 54 -3.29 7.04 -6.19
CA GLU A 54 -2.61 8.21 -6.78
C GLU A 54 -3.29 8.61 -8.10
N ALA A 55 -3.61 7.64 -8.96
CA ALA A 55 -4.32 7.89 -10.20
C ALA A 55 -5.76 8.38 -9.99
N TRP A 56 -6.45 7.90 -8.95
CA TRP A 56 -7.79 8.37 -8.62
C TRP A 56 -7.77 9.81 -8.09
N LEU A 57 -6.84 10.13 -7.19
CA LEU A 57 -6.68 11.49 -6.64
C LEU A 57 -6.31 12.50 -7.74
N ALA A 58 -5.48 12.11 -8.70
CA ALA A 58 -5.16 12.96 -9.85
C ALA A 58 -6.40 13.35 -10.68
N ARG A 59 -7.44 12.50 -10.70
CA ARG A 59 -8.69 12.74 -11.44
C ARG A 59 -9.77 13.46 -10.62
N HIS A 60 -9.77 13.31 -9.29
CA HIS A 60 -10.90 13.71 -8.44
C HIS A 60 -10.53 14.61 -7.25
N GLY A 61 -9.25 14.82 -6.96
CA GLY A 61 -8.78 15.61 -5.81
C GLY A 61 -8.81 17.12 -6.02
N LYS A 62 -9.77 17.65 -6.80
CA LYS A 62 -9.97 19.09 -7.01
C LYS A 62 -11.19 19.60 -6.27
#